data_AF-A0A3M2EN63-F1
#
_entry.id   AF-A0A3M2EN63-F1
#
_cell.length_a   1.000
_cell.length_b   1.000
_cell.length_c   1.000
_cell.angle_alpha   90.00
_cell.angle_beta   90.00
_cell.angle_gamma   90.00
#
_symmetry.space_group_name_H-M   'P 1'
#
loop_
_entity.id
_entity.type
_entity.pdbx_description
1 polymer ?
#
loop_
_entity_poly.entity_id
_entity_poly.type
_entity_poly.pdbx_seq_one_letter_code
_entity_poly.pdbx_strand_id
1 'polypeptide(L)'
;SALQLTRPGALRGGEAGFMVRALVRQTEELAREVDFESIVKTDRLRRNTAWLLGAIGVAGLLYGLGSPASNALLRRAFLSATVEVPRKTRVAAFTGDLTIGRGDPVTLTATATGVIPKEGTLSVRYASGRNQDFTMEKNEGAPTYSRRLESVQESFTYVIRLNDGRSRVGRVNVVPRPTVARLEARQQFPAYTGLGEARRSLADLSLLSGSRLFLNVTANKAVQSGYLQLYGLTNRLPLKVSQGNPLELQGVLDIPATNLTGFSVHLTDTHGLQSRDEAVYRVDVLPDRVPVVKITHPERREELITRKARMLVAFEALDDFGIAAVRLRYRIDDGETKAIDLALDNRTDR
;
A
#
# COMPACT_ATOMS: atom_id res chain seq x y z
N SER A 1 -31.57 58.85 61.81
CA SER A 1 -30.99 60.04 61.17
C SER A 1 -30.56 59.68 59.77
N ALA A 2 -31.14 60.29 58.73
CA ALA A 2 -30.86 59.97 57.34
C ALA A 2 -29.55 60.63 56.89
N LEU A 3 -28.57 59.83 56.47
CA LEU A 3 -27.27 60.30 55.99
C LEU A 3 -27.40 60.68 54.51
N GLN A 4 -27.61 61.95 54.22
CA GLN A 4 -27.69 62.44 52.83
C GLN A 4 -26.29 62.84 52.35
N LEU A 5 -25.65 61.98 51.58
CA LEU A 5 -24.35 62.22 50.96
C LEU A 5 -24.53 63.11 49.71
N THR A 6 -24.17 64.38 49.79
CA THR A 6 -24.15 65.29 48.64
C THR A 6 -22.95 65.01 47.74
N ARG A 7 -23.17 64.90 46.43
CA ARG A 7 -22.13 64.66 45.42
C ARG A 7 -21.17 65.86 45.28
N PRO A 8 -19.88 65.64 45.00
CA PRO A 8 -18.93 66.72 44.73
C PRO A 8 -19.31 67.41 43.41
N GLY A 9 -19.63 68.72 43.45
CA GLY A 9 -19.95 69.53 42.26
C GLY A 9 -21.25 70.35 42.29
N ALA A 10 -22.01 70.32 43.39
CA ALA A 10 -23.34 70.96 43.45
C ALA A 10 -23.38 72.47 43.81
N LEU A 11 -22.25 73.19 43.81
CA LEU A 11 -22.19 74.57 44.34
C LEU A 11 -21.87 75.61 43.26
N ARG A 12 -22.74 76.62 43.11
CA ARG A 12 -22.47 77.84 42.34
C ARG A 12 -21.60 78.81 43.16
N GLY A 13 -20.64 79.45 42.50
CA GLY A 13 -19.57 80.24 43.12
C GLY A 13 -20.04 81.52 43.83
N GLY A 14 -19.25 81.93 44.83
CA GLY A 14 -19.39 83.22 45.50
C GLY A 14 -19.13 83.13 47.00
N GLU A 15 -20.07 82.58 47.77
CA GLU A 15 -20.07 82.74 49.24
C GLU A 15 -20.28 81.43 50.03
N ALA A 16 -20.79 80.36 49.41
CA ALA A 16 -21.06 79.08 50.10
C ALA A 16 -19.83 78.16 50.26
N GLY A 17 -18.73 78.40 49.54
CA GLY A 17 -17.54 77.53 49.56
C GLY A 17 -16.72 77.59 50.86
N PHE A 18 -16.86 78.67 51.63
CA PHE A 18 -16.24 78.78 52.95
C PHE A 18 -17.02 77.99 54.01
N MET A 19 -18.35 78.11 54.03
CA MET A 19 -19.20 77.34 54.96
C MET A 19 -19.13 75.84 54.70
N VAL A 20 -19.08 75.39 53.44
CA VAL A 20 -18.94 73.97 53.13
C VAL A 20 -17.57 73.42 53.56
N ARG A 21 -16.50 74.20 53.38
CA ARG A 21 -15.17 73.82 53.88
C ARG A 21 -15.11 73.82 55.41
N ALA A 22 -15.75 74.78 56.07
CA ALA A 22 -15.85 74.81 57.53
C ALA A 22 -16.67 73.60 58.04
N LEU A 23 -17.78 73.28 57.39
CA LEU A 23 -18.62 72.13 57.74
C LEU A 23 -17.86 70.83 57.54
N VAL A 24 -17.21 70.61 56.39
CA VAL A 24 -16.37 69.42 56.13
C VAL A 24 -15.24 69.30 57.16
N ARG A 25 -14.55 70.40 57.48
CA ARG A 25 -13.50 70.40 58.50
C ARG A 25 -14.06 70.06 59.88
N GLN A 26 -15.26 70.56 60.21
CA GLN A 26 -15.94 70.26 61.46
C GLN A 26 -16.44 68.80 61.51
N THR A 27 -16.92 68.25 60.39
CA THR A 27 -17.28 66.82 60.29
C THR A 27 -16.04 65.92 60.34
N GLU A 28 -14.92 66.33 59.76
CA GLU A 28 -13.65 65.60 59.87
C GLU A 28 -13.08 65.65 61.29
N GLU A 29 -13.19 66.77 62.01
CA GLU A 29 -12.83 66.86 63.43
C GLU A 29 -13.75 65.98 64.30
N LEU A 30 -15.06 66.02 64.08
CA LEU A 30 -16.03 65.17 64.80
C LEU A 30 -15.90 63.68 64.43
N ALA A 31 -15.56 63.36 63.19
CA ALA A 31 -15.37 61.98 62.75
C ALA A 31 -14.02 61.40 63.21
N ARG A 32 -13.04 62.24 63.57
CA ARG A 32 -11.74 61.79 64.09
C ARG A 32 -11.85 61.19 65.50
N GLU A 33 -12.86 61.59 66.27
CA GLU A 33 -13.18 60.98 67.57
C GLU A 33 -13.96 59.66 67.44
N VAL A 34 -14.47 59.34 66.25
CA VAL A 34 -15.20 58.10 66.00
C VAL A 34 -14.24 57.07 65.41
N ASP A 35 -13.80 56.14 66.25
CA ASP A 35 -12.98 55.01 65.82
C ASP A 35 -13.84 54.02 65.01
N PHE A 36 -13.84 54.17 63.69
CA PHE A 36 -14.65 53.36 62.76
C PHE A 36 -14.33 51.85 62.83
N GLU A 37 -13.17 51.47 63.40
CA GLU A 37 -12.79 50.07 63.64
C GLU A 37 -13.64 49.43 64.76
N SER A 38 -14.11 50.23 65.73
CA SER A 38 -14.92 49.75 66.86
C SER A 38 -16.40 49.53 66.53
N ILE A 39 -16.88 50.11 65.43
CA ILE A 39 -18.31 50.08 65.04
C ILE A 39 -18.62 48.84 64.19
N VAL A 40 -17.66 48.38 63.38
CA VAL A 40 -17.82 47.17 62.57
C VAL A 40 -17.32 45.98 63.38
N LYS A 41 -18.25 45.31 64.09
CA LYS A 41 -17.99 44.06 64.84
C LYS A 41 -17.43 42.96 63.93
N THR A 42 -16.11 42.93 63.76
CA THR A 42 -15.37 41.97 62.94
C THR A 42 -15.27 40.60 63.59
N ASP A 43 -15.71 40.42 64.84
CA ASP A 43 -15.70 39.12 65.55
C ASP A 43 -16.48 38.04 64.80
N ARG A 44 -17.63 38.39 64.20
CA ARG A 44 -18.42 37.45 63.41
C ARG A 44 -17.73 37.11 62.09
N LEU A 45 -17.09 38.09 61.46
CA LEU A 45 -16.34 37.89 60.22
C LEU A 45 -15.11 37.02 60.47
N ARG A 46 -14.33 37.32 61.51
CA ARG A 46 -13.11 36.59 61.90
C ARG A 46 -13.40 35.15 62.31
N ARG A 47 -14.52 34.92 63.00
CA ARG A 47 -14.99 33.56 63.32
C ARG A 47 -15.42 32.82 62.05
N ASN A 48 -16.17 33.45 61.17
CA ASN A 48 -16.63 32.81 59.94
C ASN A 48 -15.47 32.55 58.96
N THR A 49 -14.48 33.44 58.89
CA THR A 49 -13.26 33.22 58.10
C THR A 49 -12.40 32.10 58.69
N ALA A 50 -12.31 31.99 60.02
CA ALA A 50 -11.64 30.86 60.67
C ALA A 50 -12.36 29.52 60.39
N TRP A 51 -13.70 29.48 60.44
CA TRP A 51 -14.48 28.29 60.05
C TRP A 51 -14.30 27.94 58.57
N LEU A 52 -14.27 28.93 57.67
CA LEU A 52 -14.00 28.73 56.25
C LEU A 52 -12.60 28.17 56.01
N LEU A 53 -11.57 28.75 56.63
CA LEU A 53 -10.20 28.26 56.53
C LEU A 53 -10.06 26.85 57.12
N GLY A 54 -10.74 26.56 58.23
CA GLY A 54 -10.81 25.22 58.81
C GLY A 54 -11.49 24.21 57.88
N ALA A 55 -12.62 24.56 57.27
CA ALA A 55 -13.31 23.72 56.31
C ALA A 55 -12.45 23.45 55.05
N ILE A 56 -11.73 24.46 54.57
CA ILE A 56 -10.78 24.33 53.44
C ILE A 56 -9.62 23.41 53.85
N GLY A 57 -9.07 23.56 55.06
CA GLY A 57 -8.01 22.70 55.58
C GLY A 57 -8.44 21.24 55.68
N VAL A 58 -9.64 20.97 56.23
CA VAL A 58 -10.21 19.62 56.32
C VAL A 58 -10.47 19.03 54.93
N ALA A 59 -11.01 19.82 53.99
CA ALA A 59 -11.21 19.38 52.62
C ALA A 59 -9.88 19.06 51.91
N GLY A 60 -8.84 19.87 52.14
CA GLY A 60 -7.49 19.61 51.63
C GLY A 60 -6.86 18.35 52.23
N LEU A 61 -7.09 18.09 53.51
CA LEU A 61 -6.59 16.89 54.20
C LEU A 61 -7.30 15.62 53.73
N LEU A 62 -8.62 15.69 53.53
CA LEU A 62 -9.41 14.62 52.92
C LEU A 62 -8.99 14.35 51.47
N TYR A 63 -8.62 15.39 50.71
CA TYR A 63 -8.02 15.24 49.38
C TYR A 63 -6.64 14.58 49.44
N GLY A 64 -5.81 14.93 50.44
CA GLY A 64 -4.49 14.30 50.63
C GLY A 64 -4.56 12.82 51.01
N LEU A 65 -5.53 12.41 51.84
CA LEU A 65 -5.73 11.02 52.26
C LEU A 65 -6.58 10.19 51.28
N GLY A 66 -7.27 10.84 50.35
CA GLY A 66 -8.10 10.19 49.34
C GLY A 66 -7.29 9.31 48.40
N SER A 67 -7.86 8.18 47.98
CA SER A 67 -7.27 7.31 46.98
C SER A 67 -6.94 8.07 45.68
N PRO A 68 -5.95 7.65 44.87
CA PRO A 68 -5.62 8.30 43.59
C PRO A 68 -6.84 8.47 42.66
N ALA A 69 -7.85 7.60 42.77
CA ALA A 69 -9.11 7.68 42.05
C ALA A 69 -10.01 8.84 42.52
N SER A 70 -10.05 9.13 43.82
CA SER A 70 -10.83 10.23 44.40
C SER A 70 -10.27 11.58 43.97
N ASN A 71 -8.94 11.70 43.92
CA ASN A 71 -8.24 12.91 43.47
C ASN A 71 -8.46 13.19 41.98
N ALA A 72 -8.53 12.14 41.15
CA ALA A 72 -8.87 12.27 39.73
C ALA A 72 -10.33 12.72 39.51
N LEU A 73 -11.27 12.23 40.31
CA LEU A 73 -12.69 12.62 40.25
C LEU A 73 -12.92 14.06 40.72
N LEU A 74 -12.25 14.50 41.79
CA LEU A 74 -12.32 15.88 42.28
C LEU A 74 -11.71 16.88 41.29
N ARG A 75 -10.58 16.53 40.67
CA ARG A 75 -9.97 17.35 39.60
C ARG A 75 -10.87 17.49 38.38
N ARG A 76 -11.66 16.47 38.04
CA ARG A 76 -12.66 16.54 36.96
C ARG A 76 -13.84 17.44 37.32
N ALA A 77 -14.31 17.39 38.57
CA ALA A 77 -15.43 18.20 39.02
C ALA A 77 -15.12 19.71 39.00
N PHE A 78 -13.86 20.10 39.21
CA PHE A 78 -13.48 21.51 39.36
C PHE A 78 -12.59 22.11 38.25
N LEU A 79 -11.77 21.34 37.51
CA LEU A 79 -10.68 21.93 36.70
C LEU A 79 -10.62 21.60 35.19
N SER A 80 -11.22 20.52 34.67
CA SER A 80 -11.35 20.32 33.22
C SER A 80 -12.09 19.02 32.85
N ALA A 81 -12.88 19.05 31.77
CA ALA A 81 -13.50 17.85 31.17
C ALA A 81 -12.50 16.92 30.44
N THR A 82 -11.21 17.27 30.43
CA THR A 82 -10.17 16.66 29.57
C THR A 82 -9.33 15.59 30.27
N VAL A 83 -9.58 15.28 31.55
CA VAL A 83 -8.85 14.23 32.27
C VAL A 83 -9.51 12.87 32.01
N GLU A 84 -8.78 11.96 31.37
CA GLU A 84 -9.23 10.59 31.13
C GLU A 84 -9.54 9.86 32.44
N VAL A 85 -10.71 9.21 32.49
CA VAL A 85 -11.14 8.41 33.66
C VAL A 85 -10.08 7.34 33.96
N PRO A 86 -9.66 7.16 35.23
CA PRO A 86 -8.79 6.06 35.61
C PRO A 86 -9.51 4.72 35.38
N ARG A 87 -9.28 4.12 34.22
CA ARG A 87 -9.81 2.79 33.85
C ARG A 87 -8.86 1.72 34.37
N LYS A 88 -9.42 0.65 34.94
CA LYS A 88 -8.65 -0.51 35.45
C LYS A 88 -8.06 -1.38 34.34
N THR A 89 -8.50 -1.18 33.09
CA THR A 89 -8.03 -1.91 31.90
C THR A 89 -7.62 -0.90 30.84
N ARG A 90 -6.38 -1.02 30.35
CA ARG A 90 -5.83 -0.21 29.24
C ARG A 90 -5.52 -1.13 28.06
N VAL A 91 -5.68 -0.63 26.84
CA VAL A 91 -5.23 -1.33 25.62
C VAL A 91 -3.85 -0.78 25.29
N ALA A 92 -2.81 -1.58 25.47
CA ALA A 92 -1.41 -1.13 25.34
C ALA A 92 -0.90 -1.21 23.90
N ALA A 93 -1.31 -2.24 23.15
CA ALA A 93 -0.89 -2.47 21.77
C ALA A 93 -2.08 -2.96 20.95
N PHE A 94 -2.21 -2.47 19.72
CA PHE A 94 -3.19 -2.93 18.73
C PHE A 94 -2.56 -2.88 17.33
N THR A 95 -3.08 -3.67 16.39
CA THR A 95 -2.53 -3.83 15.02
C THR A 95 -2.30 -2.52 14.25
N GLY A 96 -2.94 -1.42 14.63
CA GLY A 96 -2.74 -0.11 14.02
C GLY A 96 -3.36 0.00 12.63
N ASP A 97 -2.78 0.88 11.80
CA ASP A 97 -3.23 1.07 10.43
C ASP A 97 -2.55 0.06 9.50
N LEU A 98 -3.34 -0.61 8.67
CA LEU A 98 -2.86 -1.67 7.79
C LEU A 98 -3.43 -1.50 6.38
N THR A 99 -2.62 -1.79 5.37
CA THR A 99 -3.07 -1.89 3.98
C THR A 99 -3.03 -3.34 3.55
N ILE A 100 -4.16 -3.87 3.06
CA ILE A 100 -4.30 -5.26 2.63
C ILE A 100 -4.90 -5.34 1.23
N GLY A 101 -4.67 -6.47 0.55
CA GLY A 101 -5.33 -6.77 -0.71
C GLY A 101 -6.81 -7.10 -0.48
N ARG A 102 -7.66 -6.70 -1.42
CA ARG A 102 -9.06 -7.12 -1.42
C ARG A 102 -9.17 -8.65 -1.37
N GLY A 103 -10.00 -9.14 -0.44
CA GLY A 103 -10.22 -10.56 -0.19
C GLY A 103 -9.19 -11.21 0.74
N ASP A 104 -8.15 -10.49 1.18
CA ASP A 104 -7.18 -11.05 2.12
C ASP A 104 -7.75 -11.19 3.53
N PRO A 105 -7.32 -12.23 4.26
CA PRO A 105 -7.61 -12.34 5.67
C PRO A 105 -6.79 -11.32 6.46
N VAL A 106 -7.40 -10.70 7.46
CA VAL A 106 -6.71 -9.84 8.42
C VAL A 106 -6.91 -10.37 9.83
N THR A 107 -5.81 -10.50 10.57
CA THR A 107 -5.85 -10.85 11.99
C THR A 107 -5.62 -9.58 12.80
N LEU A 108 -6.68 -9.11 13.45
CA LEU A 108 -6.60 -7.96 14.35
C LEU A 108 -6.30 -8.46 15.75
N THR A 109 -5.27 -7.90 16.35
CA THR A 109 -4.79 -8.25 17.69
C THR A 109 -4.81 -7.03 18.60
N ALA A 110 -5.15 -7.25 19.86
CA ALA A 110 -5.02 -6.24 20.91
C ALA A 110 -4.54 -6.86 22.22
N THR A 111 -3.65 -6.15 22.90
CA THR A 111 -3.12 -6.56 24.21
C THR A 111 -3.71 -5.69 25.32
N ALA A 112 -4.36 -6.33 26.29
CA ALA A 112 -4.86 -5.67 27.50
C ALA A 112 -3.78 -5.59 28.59
N THR A 113 -3.75 -4.48 29.33
CA THR A 113 -2.97 -4.32 30.56
C THR A 113 -3.89 -3.91 31.71
N GLY A 114 -3.63 -4.41 32.92
CA GLY A 114 -4.47 -4.23 34.11
C GLY A 114 -5.40 -5.42 34.36
N VAL A 115 -6.71 -5.19 34.51
CA VAL A 115 -7.70 -6.28 34.66
C VAL A 115 -8.01 -6.88 33.28
N ILE A 116 -7.73 -8.19 33.14
CA ILE A 116 -7.91 -8.93 31.88
C ILE A 116 -9.34 -9.52 31.85
N PRO A 117 -10.26 -9.01 31.02
CA PRO A 117 -11.62 -9.55 30.91
C PRO A 117 -11.64 -10.92 30.22
N LYS A 118 -12.74 -11.67 30.36
CA LYS A 118 -12.91 -12.96 29.67
C LYS A 118 -13.13 -12.79 28.16
N GLU A 119 -13.78 -11.69 27.76
CA GLU A 119 -14.18 -11.43 26.37
C GLU A 119 -13.85 -9.98 25.96
N GLY A 120 -13.64 -9.79 24.66
CA GLY A 120 -13.49 -8.47 24.02
C GLY A 120 -14.45 -8.31 22.86
N THR A 121 -14.80 -7.07 22.51
CA THR A 121 -15.65 -6.74 21.35
C THR A 121 -14.87 -5.89 20.37
N LEU A 122 -14.82 -6.33 19.11
CA LEU A 122 -14.28 -5.58 17.97
C LEU A 122 -15.46 -4.95 17.22
N SER A 123 -15.59 -3.63 17.31
CA SER A 123 -16.56 -2.89 16.51
C SER A 123 -15.92 -2.43 15.21
N VAL A 124 -16.46 -2.89 14.08
CA VAL A 124 -16.01 -2.56 12.73
C VAL A 124 -17.04 -1.66 12.05
N ARG A 125 -16.57 -0.57 11.45
CA ARG A 125 -17.35 0.35 10.62
C ARG A 125 -16.77 0.37 9.22
N TYR A 126 -17.49 -0.23 8.28
CA TYR A 126 -17.13 -0.27 6.86
C TYR A 126 -17.34 1.09 6.18
N ALA A 127 -16.62 1.33 5.09
CA ALA A 127 -16.77 2.53 4.27
C ALA A 127 -18.19 2.68 3.69
N SER A 128 -18.89 1.58 3.43
CA SER A 128 -20.30 1.54 3.02
C SER A 128 -21.29 2.01 4.10
N GLY A 129 -20.84 2.24 5.34
CA GLY A 129 -21.68 2.64 6.47
C GLY A 129 -22.25 1.47 7.28
N ARG A 130 -22.01 0.23 6.84
CA ARG A 130 -22.33 -0.97 7.63
C ARG A 130 -21.48 -1.02 8.89
N ASN A 131 -22.12 -1.29 10.03
CA ASN A 131 -21.43 -1.54 11.30
C ASN A 131 -21.63 -3.01 11.67
N GLN A 132 -20.55 -3.64 12.15
CA GLN A 132 -20.60 -5.02 12.61
C GLN A 132 -19.71 -5.18 13.84
N ASP A 133 -20.24 -5.82 14.87
CA ASP A 133 -19.51 -6.15 16.08
C ASP A 133 -19.12 -7.62 16.03
N PHE A 134 -17.85 -7.92 16.36
CA PHE A 134 -17.32 -9.27 16.44
C PHE A 134 -16.80 -9.53 17.86
N THR A 135 -17.07 -10.70 18.40
CA THR A 135 -16.46 -11.14 19.66
C THR A 135 -15.01 -11.56 19.39
N MET A 136 -14.09 -11.02 20.20
CA MET A 136 -12.68 -11.40 20.19
C MET A 136 -12.43 -12.40 21.32
N GLU A 137 -11.78 -13.51 20.97
CA GLU A 137 -11.38 -14.53 21.93
C GLU A 137 -9.98 -14.21 22.48
N LYS A 138 -9.76 -14.58 23.74
CA LYS A 138 -8.48 -14.44 24.40
C LYS A 138 -7.59 -15.62 24.00
N ASN A 139 -6.35 -15.33 23.57
CA ASN A 139 -5.37 -16.38 23.31
C ASN A 139 -4.93 -17.06 24.62
N GLU A 140 -4.73 -18.38 24.58
CA GLU A 140 -4.28 -19.15 25.74
C GLU A 140 -2.92 -18.63 26.25
N GLY A 141 -2.83 -18.36 27.55
CA GLY A 141 -1.59 -17.96 28.21
C GLY A 141 -1.16 -16.49 28.08
N ALA A 142 -1.76 -15.68 27.20
CA ALA A 142 -1.39 -14.27 27.01
C ALA A 142 -2.58 -13.30 27.19
N PRO A 143 -2.38 -12.05 27.63
CA PRO A 143 -3.41 -11.01 27.67
C PRO A 143 -3.69 -10.42 26.26
N THR A 144 -3.63 -11.26 25.23
CA THR A 144 -3.78 -10.88 23.82
C THR A 144 -5.08 -11.45 23.30
N TYR A 145 -5.90 -10.59 22.71
CA TYR A 145 -7.13 -10.95 22.02
C TYR A 145 -6.85 -10.93 20.53
N SER A 146 -7.31 -11.95 19.82
CA SER A 146 -7.16 -12.01 18.37
C SER A 146 -8.50 -12.29 17.71
N ARG A 147 -8.74 -11.64 16.57
CA ARG A 147 -9.87 -11.94 15.70
C ARG A 147 -9.39 -11.93 14.26
N ARG A 148 -9.58 -13.06 13.59
CA ARG A 148 -9.33 -13.20 12.16
C ARG A 148 -10.61 -12.92 11.39
N LEU A 149 -10.54 -12.00 10.44
CA LEU A 149 -11.57 -11.78 9.42
C LEU A 149 -11.07 -12.43 8.14
N GLU A 150 -11.79 -13.40 7.59
CA GLU A 150 -11.29 -14.23 6.49
C GLU A 150 -11.30 -13.54 5.13
N SER A 151 -12.32 -12.74 4.83
CA SER A 151 -12.47 -12.09 3.53
C SER A 151 -12.90 -10.63 3.68
N VAL A 152 -11.92 -9.72 3.62
CA VAL A 152 -12.19 -8.29 3.68
C VAL A 152 -12.33 -7.71 2.27
N GLN A 153 -13.52 -7.23 1.94
CA GLN A 153 -13.83 -6.67 0.62
C GLN A 153 -13.68 -5.15 0.53
N GLU A 154 -13.93 -4.45 1.65
CA GLU A 154 -13.99 -2.98 1.71
C GLU A 154 -13.11 -2.44 2.84
N SER A 155 -12.59 -1.24 2.66
CA SER A 155 -11.87 -0.50 3.70
C SER A 155 -12.78 -0.24 4.89
N PHE A 156 -12.22 -0.33 6.10
CA PHE A 156 -12.98 -0.13 7.32
C PHE A 156 -12.16 0.53 8.42
N THR A 157 -12.85 1.15 9.36
CA THR A 157 -12.29 1.61 10.62
C THR A 157 -12.76 0.69 11.73
N TYR A 158 -11.90 0.42 12.70
CA TYR A 158 -12.24 -0.47 13.79
C TYR A 158 -11.82 0.09 15.14
N VAL A 159 -12.55 -0.31 16.17
CA VAL A 159 -12.30 0.02 17.57
C VAL A 159 -12.44 -1.24 18.38
N ILE A 160 -11.42 -1.55 19.16
CA ILE A 160 -11.41 -2.69 20.07
C ILE A 160 -11.83 -2.21 21.46
N ARG A 161 -12.82 -2.89 22.04
CA ARG A 161 -13.32 -2.66 23.39
C ARG A 161 -13.03 -3.90 24.23
N LEU A 162 -12.24 -3.73 25.29
CA LEU A 162 -11.90 -4.76 26.27
C LEU A 162 -12.51 -4.34 27.62
N ASN A 163 -13.77 -4.70 27.83
CA ASN A 163 -14.58 -4.23 28.97
C ASN A 163 -14.55 -2.69 29.09
N ASP A 164 -13.91 -2.13 30.12
CA ASP A 164 -13.77 -0.68 30.32
C ASP A 164 -12.72 -0.02 29.39
N GLY A 165 -11.80 -0.80 28.82
CA GLY A 165 -10.73 -0.32 27.96
C GLY A 165 -11.21 -0.12 26.51
N ARG A 166 -10.95 1.06 25.93
CA ARG A 166 -11.22 1.35 24.51
C ARG A 166 -9.90 1.65 23.79
N SER A 167 -9.67 1.02 22.63
CA SER A 167 -8.51 1.33 21.79
C SER A 167 -8.68 2.66 21.04
N ARG A 168 -7.57 3.15 20.47
CA ARG A 168 -7.64 4.15 19.40
C ARG A 168 -8.33 3.56 18.17
N VAL A 169 -8.83 4.43 17.30
CA VAL A 169 -9.41 4.02 16.02
C VAL A 169 -8.27 3.55 15.12
N GLY A 170 -8.32 2.31 14.66
CA GLY A 170 -7.43 1.79 13.62
C GLY A 170 -8.12 1.82 12.26
N ARG A 171 -7.36 2.00 11.19
CA ARG A 171 -7.87 2.01 9.81
C ARG A 171 -7.25 0.88 9.00
N VAL A 172 -8.10 0.06 8.40
CA VAL A 172 -7.69 -0.95 7.43
C VAL A 172 -8.07 -0.45 6.04
N ASN A 173 -7.07 -0.15 5.23
CA ASN A 173 -7.23 0.23 3.83
C ASN A 173 -7.18 -1.01 2.95
N VAL A 174 -8.25 -1.26 2.20
CA VAL A 174 -8.35 -2.38 1.29
C VAL A 174 -8.17 -1.88 -0.13
N VAL A 175 -7.13 -2.39 -0.79
CA VAL A 175 -6.74 -1.96 -2.13
C VAL A 175 -6.88 -3.17 -3.08
N PRO A 176 -7.40 -2.99 -4.31
CA PRO A 176 -7.40 -4.07 -5.29
C PRO A 176 -5.96 -4.52 -5.63
N ARG A 177 -5.82 -5.81 -5.92
CA ARG A 177 -4.54 -6.40 -6.37
C ARG A 177 -4.20 -5.94 -7.79
N PRO A 178 -2.91 -5.87 -8.15
CA PRO A 178 -2.53 -5.61 -9.52
C PRO A 178 -2.97 -6.78 -10.40
N THR A 179 -3.61 -6.48 -11.51
CA THR A 179 -4.02 -7.45 -12.52
C THR A 179 -3.66 -6.95 -13.91
N VAL A 180 -3.40 -7.88 -14.84
CA VAL A 180 -3.19 -7.54 -16.25
C VAL A 180 -4.52 -7.08 -16.84
N ALA A 181 -4.60 -5.81 -17.25
CA ALA A 181 -5.78 -5.24 -17.90
C ALA A 181 -5.75 -5.48 -19.41
N ARG A 182 -4.56 -5.40 -20.03
CA ARG A 182 -4.33 -5.66 -21.45
C ARG A 182 -2.96 -6.26 -21.65
N LEU A 183 -2.87 -7.20 -22.58
CA LEU A 183 -1.61 -7.79 -23.02
C LEU A 183 -1.57 -7.74 -24.54
N GLU A 184 -0.48 -7.24 -25.11
CA GLU A 184 -0.23 -7.25 -26.54
C GLU A 184 1.05 -8.03 -26.83
N ALA A 185 0.98 -8.94 -27.80
CA ALA A 185 2.09 -9.77 -28.21
C ALA A 185 2.47 -9.46 -29.68
N ARG A 186 3.76 -9.22 -29.91
CA ARG A 186 4.32 -9.02 -31.25
C ARG A 186 5.50 -9.96 -31.44
N GLN A 187 5.42 -10.82 -32.43
CA GLN A 187 6.49 -11.74 -32.77
C GLN A 187 7.36 -11.08 -33.85
N GLN A 188 8.65 -10.95 -33.56
CA GLN A 188 9.67 -10.62 -34.53
C GLN A 188 10.30 -11.92 -35.03
N PHE A 189 10.11 -12.21 -36.31
CA PHE A 189 10.66 -13.41 -36.91
C PHE A 189 12.18 -13.30 -37.07
N PRO A 190 12.90 -14.44 -37.13
CA PRO A 190 14.31 -14.43 -37.47
C PRO A 190 14.57 -13.74 -38.81
N ALA A 191 15.68 -13.01 -38.91
CA ALA A 191 15.98 -12.18 -40.08
C ALA A 191 16.01 -12.97 -41.41
N TYR A 192 16.41 -14.25 -41.38
CA TYR A 192 16.47 -15.10 -42.58
C TYR A 192 15.09 -15.41 -43.18
N THR A 193 14.01 -15.29 -42.42
CA THR A 193 12.65 -15.59 -42.90
C THR A 193 12.05 -14.47 -43.75
N GLY A 194 12.56 -13.23 -43.65
CA GLY A 194 12.01 -12.07 -44.35
C GLY A 194 10.60 -11.61 -43.90
N LEU A 195 9.98 -12.28 -42.92
CA LEU A 195 8.59 -12.02 -42.50
C LEU A 195 8.41 -10.78 -41.60
N GLY A 196 9.50 -10.19 -41.10
CA GLY A 196 9.47 -8.97 -40.29
C GLY A 196 8.82 -9.17 -38.91
N GLU A 197 7.91 -8.26 -38.55
CA GLU A 197 7.18 -8.30 -37.27
C GLU A 197 5.67 -8.51 -37.49
N ALA A 198 5.08 -9.44 -36.75
CA ALA A 198 3.65 -9.73 -36.81
C ALA A 198 3.01 -9.67 -35.42
N ARG A 199 1.79 -9.12 -35.34
CA ARG A 199 0.98 -9.16 -34.13
C ARG A 199 0.42 -10.57 -33.94
N ARG A 200 0.43 -11.07 -32.70
CA ARG A 200 -0.11 -12.39 -32.35
C ARG A 200 -1.31 -12.26 -31.42
N SER A 201 -2.31 -13.09 -31.65
CA SER A 201 -3.45 -13.24 -30.76
C SER A 201 -3.03 -14.07 -29.55
N LEU A 202 -3.49 -13.70 -28.36
CA LEU A 202 -3.19 -14.43 -27.13
C LEU A 202 -3.99 -15.74 -26.97
N ALA A 203 -5.04 -15.92 -27.76
CA ALA A 203 -5.87 -17.13 -27.73
C ALA A 203 -5.24 -18.29 -28.51
N ASP A 204 -4.45 -17.98 -29.54
CA ASP A 204 -3.74 -18.93 -30.39
C ASP A 204 -2.31 -18.39 -30.62
N LEU A 205 -1.46 -18.63 -29.63
CA LEU A 205 -0.06 -18.22 -29.62
C LEU A 205 0.81 -19.28 -30.28
N SER A 206 0.70 -19.38 -31.60
CA SER A 206 1.60 -20.17 -32.44
C SER A 206 2.86 -19.36 -32.80
N LEU A 207 4.03 -19.76 -32.27
CA LEU A 207 5.29 -19.01 -32.37
C LEU A 207 6.39 -19.85 -33.02
N LEU A 208 7.15 -19.25 -33.95
CA LEU A 208 8.28 -19.91 -34.60
C LEU A 208 9.48 -19.97 -33.65
N SER A 209 10.14 -21.12 -33.56
CA SER A 209 11.39 -21.27 -32.80
C SER A 209 12.46 -20.27 -33.26
N GLY A 210 13.23 -19.71 -32.33
CA GLY A 210 14.28 -18.72 -32.65
C GLY A 210 13.77 -17.31 -32.92
N SER A 211 12.45 -17.09 -32.88
CA SER A 211 11.86 -15.75 -32.93
C SER A 211 11.89 -15.05 -31.57
N ARG A 212 11.68 -13.73 -31.56
CA ARG A 212 11.55 -12.92 -30.32
C ARG A 212 10.13 -12.43 -30.16
N LEU A 213 9.56 -12.65 -28.98
CA LEU A 213 8.22 -12.20 -28.63
C LEU A 213 8.31 -10.95 -27.75
N PHE A 214 7.89 -9.81 -28.28
CA PHE A 214 7.72 -8.57 -27.56
C PHE A 214 6.34 -8.56 -26.91
N LEU A 215 6.33 -8.40 -25.58
CA LEU A 215 5.13 -8.36 -24.76
C LEU A 215 4.97 -6.97 -24.16
N ASN A 216 3.87 -6.31 -24.47
CA ASN A 216 3.46 -5.06 -23.83
C ASN A 216 2.29 -5.36 -22.89
N VAL A 217 2.53 -5.19 -21.60
CA VAL A 217 1.58 -5.46 -20.52
C VAL A 217 1.07 -4.13 -19.98
N THR A 218 -0.24 -3.95 -19.93
CA THR A 218 -0.89 -2.84 -19.22
C THR A 218 -1.58 -3.37 -17.98
N ALA A 219 -1.21 -2.87 -16.81
CA ALA A 219 -1.81 -3.19 -15.54
C ALA A 219 -3.01 -2.29 -15.23
N ASN A 220 -3.93 -2.75 -14.38
CA ASN A 220 -5.06 -1.95 -13.88
C ASN A 220 -4.65 -0.85 -12.89
N LYS A 221 -3.42 -0.91 -12.35
CA LYS A 221 -2.86 0.02 -11.36
C LYS A 221 -1.35 0.13 -11.53
N ALA A 222 -0.76 1.18 -10.96
CA ALA A 222 0.68 1.38 -10.99
C ALA A 222 1.41 0.16 -10.37
N VAL A 223 2.46 -0.31 -11.03
CA VAL A 223 3.24 -1.46 -10.57
C VAL A 223 4.68 -1.06 -10.30
N GLN A 224 5.29 -1.72 -9.32
CA GLN A 224 6.70 -1.55 -8.99
C GLN A 224 7.58 -2.52 -9.79
N SER A 225 7.11 -3.76 -9.97
CA SER A 225 7.85 -4.79 -10.70
C SER A 225 6.89 -5.85 -11.26
N GLY A 226 7.39 -6.61 -12.22
CA GLY A 226 6.68 -7.77 -12.78
C GLY A 226 7.65 -8.77 -13.37
N TYR A 227 7.20 -10.00 -13.53
CA TYR A 227 7.95 -11.05 -14.20
C TYR A 227 7.01 -12.00 -14.95
N LEU A 228 7.54 -12.63 -15.99
CA LEU A 228 6.92 -13.73 -16.69
C LEU A 228 7.38 -15.03 -16.03
N GLN A 229 6.43 -15.83 -15.59
CA GLN A 229 6.68 -17.21 -15.21
C GLN A 229 6.46 -18.06 -16.46
N LEU A 230 7.54 -18.68 -16.95
CA LEU A 230 7.46 -19.60 -18.08
C LEU A 230 7.04 -20.98 -17.56
N TYR A 231 6.24 -21.68 -18.36
CA TYR A 231 5.84 -23.06 -18.12
C TYR A 231 6.58 -23.99 -19.10
N GLY A 232 7.03 -25.13 -18.58
CA GLY A 232 7.93 -26.06 -19.27
C GLY A 232 9.42 -25.64 -19.26
N LEU A 233 9.70 -24.39 -18.93
CA LEU A 233 11.02 -23.89 -18.53
C LEU A 233 11.00 -23.48 -17.06
N THR A 234 12.07 -23.74 -16.31
CA THR A 234 12.18 -23.33 -14.89
C THR A 234 12.53 -21.83 -14.74
N ASN A 235 12.63 -21.09 -15.84
CA ASN A 235 13.11 -19.72 -15.84
C ASN A 235 11.98 -18.71 -15.58
N ARG A 236 12.32 -17.66 -14.84
CA ARG A 236 11.52 -16.43 -14.72
C ARG A 236 12.21 -15.32 -15.49
N LEU A 237 11.43 -14.57 -16.26
CA LEU A 237 11.93 -13.45 -17.04
C LEU A 237 11.41 -12.14 -16.46
N PRO A 238 12.26 -11.21 -15.99
CA PRO A 238 11.79 -9.95 -15.44
C PRO A 238 11.19 -9.06 -16.54
N LEU A 239 10.10 -8.36 -16.20
CA LEU A 239 9.51 -7.31 -17.03
C LEU A 239 10.09 -5.95 -16.63
N LYS A 240 10.32 -5.08 -17.61
CA LYS A 240 10.78 -3.71 -17.40
C LYS A 240 9.59 -2.78 -17.33
N VAL A 241 9.43 -2.09 -16.20
CA VAL A 241 8.40 -1.04 -16.05
C VAL A 241 8.81 0.18 -16.87
N SER A 242 7.87 0.76 -17.60
CA SER A 242 8.09 1.97 -18.40
C SER A 242 8.33 3.18 -17.50
N GLN A 243 9.42 3.93 -17.73
CA GLN A 243 9.74 5.11 -16.90
C GLN A 243 8.72 6.24 -17.03
N GLY A 244 8.01 6.32 -18.16
CA GLY A 244 6.97 7.34 -18.39
C GLY A 244 5.58 6.94 -17.89
N ASN A 245 5.32 5.65 -17.70
CA ASN A 245 4.00 5.15 -17.28
C ASN A 245 4.13 3.91 -16.39
N PRO A 246 3.93 4.02 -15.06
CA PRO A 246 4.04 2.88 -14.14
C PRO A 246 2.91 1.84 -14.31
N LEU A 247 1.95 2.07 -15.22
CA LEU A 247 0.93 1.10 -15.61
C LEU A 247 1.44 0.12 -16.69
N GLU A 248 2.53 0.46 -17.38
CA GLU A 248 3.02 -0.29 -18.52
C GLU A 248 4.31 -1.03 -18.20
N LEU A 249 4.37 -2.30 -18.62
CA LEU A 249 5.59 -3.10 -18.58
C LEU A 249 5.87 -3.70 -19.95
N GLN A 250 7.16 -3.85 -20.23
CA GLN A 250 7.64 -4.46 -21.47
C GLN A 250 8.53 -5.66 -21.15
N GLY A 251 8.34 -6.73 -21.91
CA GLY A 251 9.13 -7.95 -21.82
C GLY A 251 9.53 -8.42 -23.22
N VAL A 252 10.70 -9.07 -23.29
CA VAL A 252 11.15 -9.74 -24.51
C VAL A 252 11.44 -11.18 -24.18
N LEU A 253 10.68 -12.10 -24.77
CA LEU A 253 10.85 -13.54 -24.60
C LEU A 253 11.46 -14.12 -25.87
N ASP A 254 12.66 -14.68 -25.77
CA ASP A 254 13.27 -15.47 -26.84
C ASP A 254 12.59 -16.85 -26.89
N ILE A 255 12.06 -17.23 -28.05
CA ILE A 255 11.31 -18.48 -28.20
C ILE A 255 12.27 -19.64 -28.40
N PRO A 256 12.40 -20.57 -27.43
CA PRO A 256 13.28 -21.72 -27.55
C PRO A 256 12.76 -22.70 -28.62
N ALA A 257 13.62 -23.60 -29.09
CA ALA A 257 13.21 -24.66 -30.01
C ALA A 257 12.26 -25.69 -29.39
N THR A 258 12.36 -25.91 -28.07
CA THR A 258 11.56 -26.91 -27.34
C THR A 258 11.25 -26.44 -25.91
N ASN A 259 10.34 -27.15 -25.26
CA ASN A 259 9.98 -27.04 -23.83
C ASN A 259 9.17 -25.81 -23.39
N LEU A 260 8.97 -24.79 -24.22
CA LEU A 260 8.02 -23.72 -23.88
C LEU A 260 6.58 -24.18 -24.16
N THR A 261 5.75 -24.26 -23.12
CA THR A 261 4.34 -24.67 -23.23
C THR A 261 3.36 -23.54 -22.93
N GLY A 262 3.84 -22.48 -22.27
CA GLY A 262 3.03 -21.32 -21.94
C GLY A 262 3.74 -20.36 -21.00
N PHE A 263 3.08 -19.28 -20.64
CA PHE A 263 3.55 -18.34 -19.64
C PHE A 263 2.40 -17.68 -18.88
N SER A 264 2.69 -17.19 -17.67
CA SER A 264 1.81 -16.30 -16.91
C SER A 264 2.56 -15.02 -16.55
N VAL A 265 1.79 -13.95 -16.33
CA VAL A 265 2.32 -12.62 -16.01
C VAL A 265 2.04 -12.31 -14.54
N HIS A 266 3.10 -12.22 -13.74
CA HIS A 266 3.00 -11.85 -12.33
C HIS A 266 3.41 -10.39 -12.12
N LEU A 267 2.63 -9.66 -11.34
CA LEU A 267 2.81 -8.24 -11.08
C LEU A 267 2.92 -7.99 -9.58
N THR A 268 3.71 -6.98 -9.20
CA THR A 268 3.80 -6.47 -7.83
C THR A 268 3.59 -4.97 -7.84
N ASP A 269 2.64 -4.51 -7.01
CA ASP A 269 2.29 -3.11 -6.85
C ASP A 269 3.25 -2.36 -5.90
N THR A 270 3.19 -1.04 -5.90
CA THR A 270 3.89 -0.12 -4.98
C THR A 270 3.62 -0.38 -3.49
N HIS A 271 2.49 -0.98 -3.14
CA HIS A 271 2.19 -1.43 -1.78
C HIS A 271 2.71 -2.84 -1.45
N GLY A 272 3.51 -3.46 -2.34
CA GLY A 272 4.03 -4.82 -2.16
C GLY A 272 2.99 -5.93 -2.38
N LEU A 273 1.80 -5.59 -2.87
CA LEU A 273 0.75 -6.57 -3.19
C LEU A 273 1.07 -7.26 -4.51
N GLN A 274 1.12 -8.59 -4.48
CA GLN A 274 1.29 -9.44 -5.66
C GLN A 274 -0.04 -9.68 -6.37
N SER A 275 0.01 -9.92 -7.67
CA SER A 275 -1.12 -10.48 -8.42
C SER A 275 -1.49 -11.87 -7.88
N ARG A 276 -2.73 -12.28 -8.15
CA ARG A 276 -3.26 -13.62 -7.85
C ARG A 276 -4.11 -14.07 -9.03
N ASP A 277 -4.25 -15.39 -9.17
CA ASP A 277 -5.08 -16.05 -10.17
C ASP A 277 -4.73 -15.58 -11.60
N GLU A 278 -3.44 -15.61 -11.92
CA GLU A 278 -2.94 -15.15 -13.21
C GLU A 278 -3.43 -16.03 -14.37
N ALA A 279 -3.82 -15.37 -15.47
CA ALA A 279 -4.13 -16.07 -16.72
C ALA A 279 -2.88 -16.78 -17.25
N VAL A 280 -3.05 -18.06 -17.59
CA VAL A 280 -2.01 -18.87 -18.24
C VAL A 280 -2.24 -18.82 -19.75
N TYR A 281 -1.30 -18.24 -20.47
CA TYR A 281 -1.30 -18.19 -21.93
C TYR A 281 -0.57 -19.41 -22.47
N ARG A 282 -1.27 -20.29 -23.18
CA ARG A 282 -0.67 -21.46 -23.83
C ARG A 282 0.10 -21.00 -25.05
N VAL A 283 1.25 -21.61 -25.30
CA VAL A 283 2.12 -21.29 -26.43
C VAL A 283 2.42 -22.58 -27.17
N ASP A 284 2.21 -22.57 -28.47
CA ASP A 284 2.57 -23.65 -29.37
C ASP A 284 3.80 -23.23 -30.17
N VAL A 285 4.93 -23.89 -29.91
CA VAL A 285 6.18 -23.62 -30.60
C VAL A 285 6.25 -24.44 -31.88
N LEU A 286 6.33 -23.74 -33.01
CA LEU A 286 6.57 -24.32 -34.32
C LEU A 286 8.08 -24.46 -34.54
N PRO A 287 8.63 -25.69 -34.60
CA PRO A 287 10.04 -25.89 -34.86
C PRO A 287 10.36 -25.56 -36.33
N ASP A 288 11.48 -24.88 -36.53
CA ASP A 288 12.04 -24.65 -37.86
C ASP A 288 12.63 -25.95 -38.43
N ARG A 289 12.42 -26.20 -39.72
CA ARG A 289 12.96 -27.37 -40.41
C ARG A 289 14.31 -27.02 -41.01
N VAL A 290 15.24 -27.95 -40.93
CA VAL A 290 16.54 -27.77 -41.58
C VAL A 290 16.40 -27.93 -43.11
N PRO A 291 17.09 -27.11 -43.91
CA PRO A 291 17.10 -27.26 -45.36
C PRO A 291 17.58 -28.66 -45.78
N VAL A 292 16.95 -29.24 -46.78
CA VAL A 292 17.31 -30.55 -47.34
C VAL A 292 17.86 -30.36 -48.74
N VAL A 293 19.07 -30.88 -48.98
CA VAL A 293 19.74 -30.81 -50.29
C VAL A 293 19.95 -32.23 -50.83
N LYS A 294 19.61 -32.45 -52.10
CA LYS A 294 19.78 -33.71 -52.80
C LYS A 294 20.47 -33.47 -54.13
N ILE A 295 21.52 -34.25 -54.42
CA ILE A 295 22.12 -34.30 -55.76
C ILE A 295 21.21 -35.18 -56.62
N THR A 296 20.69 -34.64 -57.71
CA THR A 296 19.83 -35.34 -58.67
C THR A 296 20.62 -35.94 -59.83
N HIS A 297 21.79 -35.38 -60.14
CA HIS A 297 22.71 -35.94 -61.13
C HIS A 297 24.17 -35.74 -60.69
N PRO A 298 25.05 -36.75 -60.82
CA PRO A 298 24.79 -38.10 -61.34
C PRO A 298 23.90 -38.94 -60.41
N GLU A 299 23.08 -39.83 -60.98
CA GLU A 299 22.20 -40.72 -60.19
C GLU A 299 23.00 -41.77 -59.41
N ARG A 300 24.16 -42.16 -59.95
CA ARG A 300 25.06 -43.14 -59.37
C ARG A 300 26.13 -42.44 -58.54
N ARG A 301 26.57 -43.09 -57.47
CA ARG A 301 27.67 -42.60 -56.62
C ARG A 301 29.01 -42.53 -57.33
N GLU A 302 29.18 -43.35 -58.37
CA GLU A 302 30.42 -43.47 -59.14
C GLU A 302 30.10 -43.38 -60.62
N GLU A 303 30.86 -42.56 -61.34
CA GLU A 303 30.72 -42.32 -62.77
C GLU A 303 32.12 -42.35 -63.40
N LEU A 304 32.29 -43.09 -64.50
CA LEU A 304 33.56 -43.15 -65.21
C LEU A 304 33.63 -42.00 -66.21
N ILE A 305 34.47 -41.00 -65.91
CA ILE A 305 34.66 -39.82 -66.77
C ILE A 305 36.08 -39.78 -67.33
N THR A 306 36.23 -39.26 -68.55
CA THR A 306 37.57 -39.03 -69.13
C THR A 306 38.19 -37.77 -68.53
N ARG A 307 39.53 -37.65 -68.55
CA ARG A 307 40.26 -36.50 -67.96
C ARG A 307 39.85 -35.13 -68.49
N LYS A 308 39.26 -35.06 -69.69
CA LYS A 308 38.79 -33.81 -70.32
C LYS A 308 37.27 -33.61 -70.20
N ALA A 309 36.53 -34.60 -69.70
CA ALA A 309 35.08 -34.50 -69.58
C ALA A 309 34.70 -33.50 -68.48
N ARG A 310 33.60 -32.77 -68.71
CA ARG A 310 32.97 -31.94 -67.68
C ARG A 310 31.89 -32.78 -67.02
N MET A 311 31.97 -32.96 -65.71
CA MET A 311 30.92 -33.64 -64.95
C MET A 311 29.79 -32.66 -64.68
N LEU A 312 28.59 -32.99 -65.14
CA LEU A 312 27.40 -32.25 -64.78
C LEU A 312 26.99 -32.63 -63.36
N VAL A 313 26.69 -31.64 -62.53
CA VAL A 313 26.12 -31.85 -61.21
C VAL A 313 24.81 -31.09 -61.15
N ALA A 314 23.72 -31.82 -60.98
CA ALA A 314 22.41 -31.24 -60.75
C ALA A 314 22.00 -31.48 -59.30
N PHE A 315 21.35 -30.50 -58.69
CA PHE A 315 20.90 -30.60 -57.30
C PHE A 315 19.51 -29.99 -57.15
N GLU A 316 18.82 -30.44 -56.12
CA GLU A 316 17.57 -29.91 -55.64
C GLU A 316 17.77 -29.55 -54.17
N ALA A 317 17.27 -28.39 -53.76
CA ALA A 317 17.37 -27.94 -52.39
C ALA A 317 16.00 -27.38 -51.95
N LEU A 318 15.49 -27.89 -50.84
CA LEU A 318 14.17 -27.59 -50.31
C LEU A 318 14.31 -26.98 -48.92
N ASP A 319 13.57 -25.91 -48.68
CA ASP A 319 13.48 -25.23 -47.38
C ASP A 319 12.09 -24.59 -47.23
N ASP A 320 11.66 -24.40 -45.98
CA ASP A 320 10.34 -23.83 -45.66
C ASP A 320 10.30 -22.30 -45.81
N PHE A 321 11.44 -21.60 -45.64
CA PHE A 321 11.55 -20.14 -45.72
C PHE A 321 12.43 -19.65 -46.89
N GLY A 322 13.10 -20.58 -47.57
CA GLY A 322 13.86 -20.34 -48.78
C GLY A 322 15.37 -20.41 -48.59
N ILE A 323 16.08 -20.59 -49.69
CA ILE A 323 17.53 -20.81 -49.68
C ILE A 323 18.24 -19.57 -50.24
N ALA A 324 19.21 -19.06 -49.48
CA ALA A 324 19.99 -17.88 -49.85
C ALA A 324 21.15 -18.21 -50.79
N ALA A 325 21.88 -19.30 -50.50
CA ALA A 325 23.03 -19.74 -51.29
C ALA A 325 23.23 -21.24 -51.14
N VAL A 326 23.76 -21.88 -52.19
CA VAL A 326 24.20 -23.27 -52.16
C VAL A 326 25.64 -23.33 -52.64
N ARG A 327 26.48 -24.07 -51.92
CA ARG A 327 27.91 -24.19 -52.21
C ARG A 327 28.30 -25.65 -52.36
N LEU A 328 28.79 -26.01 -53.54
CA LEU A 328 29.35 -27.34 -53.81
C LEU A 328 30.80 -27.38 -53.36
N ARG A 329 31.09 -28.19 -52.33
CA ARG A 329 32.47 -28.49 -51.91
C ARG A 329 32.91 -29.77 -52.59
N TYR A 330 34.04 -29.75 -53.26
CA TYR A 330 34.59 -30.91 -53.95
C TYR A 330 36.10 -31.00 -53.77
N ARG A 331 36.62 -32.22 -53.90
CA ARG A 331 38.05 -32.52 -53.85
C ARG A 331 38.37 -33.45 -55.02
N ILE A 332 39.48 -33.16 -55.70
CA ILE A 332 40.01 -34.02 -56.77
C ILE A 332 41.24 -34.72 -56.18
N ASP A 333 41.25 -36.04 -56.20
CA ASP A 333 42.27 -36.89 -55.58
C ASP A 333 42.56 -36.47 -54.12
N ASP A 334 43.84 -36.29 -53.76
CA ASP A 334 44.29 -35.82 -52.44
C ASP A 334 44.57 -34.30 -52.40
N GLY A 335 44.02 -33.54 -53.34
CA GLY A 335 44.18 -32.10 -53.39
C GLY A 335 43.40 -31.35 -52.29
N GLU A 336 43.54 -30.02 -52.29
CA GLU A 336 42.75 -29.16 -51.41
C GLU A 336 41.25 -29.18 -51.75
N THR A 337 40.41 -29.08 -50.72
CA THR A 337 38.96 -28.96 -50.91
C THR A 337 38.63 -27.60 -51.50
N LYS A 338 38.09 -27.59 -52.73
CA LYS A 338 37.61 -26.38 -53.40
C LYS A 338 36.11 -26.22 -53.20
N ALA A 339 35.62 -25.00 -53.35
CA ALA A 339 34.20 -24.68 -53.24
C ALA A 339 33.74 -23.84 -54.43
N ILE A 340 32.57 -24.18 -54.97
CA ILE A 340 31.90 -23.42 -56.04
C ILE A 340 30.54 -22.99 -55.52
N ASP A 341 30.24 -21.70 -55.65
CA ASP A 341 28.89 -21.19 -55.40
C ASP A 341 27.99 -21.54 -56.59
N LEU A 342 26.86 -22.17 -56.31
CA LEU A 342 25.90 -22.63 -57.31
C LEU A 342 24.82 -21.57 -57.49
N ALA A 343 24.54 -21.22 -58.74
CA ALA A 343 23.45 -20.32 -59.09
C ALA A 343 22.10 -21.02 -58.83
N LEU A 344 21.17 -20.30 -58.20
CA LEU A 344 19.80 -20.76 -57.96
C LEU A 344 18.93 -20.29 -59.14
N ASP A 345 19.00 -20.98 -60.27
CA ASP A 345 18.36 -20.56 -61.53
C ASP A 345 16.82 -20.69 -61.51
N ASN A 346 16.24 -21.44 -60.57
CA ASN A 346 14.80 -21.65 -60.44
C ASN A 346 14.33 -21.44 -58.99
N ARG A 347 14.32 -20.18 -58.51
CA ARG A 347 13.54 -19.83 -57.32
C ARG A 347 12.05 -19.90 -57.66
N THR A 348 11.42 -21.03 -57.36
CA THR A 348 9.96 -21.08 -57.25
C THR A 348 9.60 -20.43 -55.92
N ASP A 349 9.34 -19.12 -55.94
CA ASP A 349 8.70 -18.43 -54.82
C ASP A 349 7.30 -19.04 -54.65
N ARG A 350 6.95 -19.40 -53.41
CA ARG A 350 5.61 -19.88 -53.05
C ARG A 350 4.92 -18.90 -52.12
#